data_AF-A0A3D3W279-F1
#
_entry.id   AF-A0A3D3W279-F1
#
_cell.length_a   1.000
_cell.length_b   1.000
_cell.length_c   1.000
_cell.angle_alpha   90.00
_cell.angle_beta   90.00
_cell.angle_gamma   90.00
#
_symmetry.space_group_name_H-M   'P 1'
#
loop_
_entity.id
_entity.type
_entity.pdbx_description
1 polymer ?
#
loop_
_entity_poly.entity_id
_entity_poly.type
_entity_poly.pdbx_seq_one_letter_code
_entity_poly.pdbx_strand_id
1 'polypeptide(L)'
;DHDHQHAAAAPAARTVYSGTFYRLATFGSLELSLDYYIDSLTLVMFTMVTFIATCIHLFAIGYMSEELTEEYVDHHAHLRNGHHVHRPGRFYRFFAFLSLFCFSMLGLVLAGNIFQVFIFWELVGICSFLLIGFYTERKSASTAANKAFIMN
;
A
#
# COMPACT_ATOMS: atom_id res chain seq x y z
N ASP A 1 -46.32 27.57 -29.94
CA ASP A 1 -45.40 28.25 -29.04
C ASP A 1 -44.72 27.21 -28.17
N HIS A 2 -43.43 27.01 -28.44
CA HIS A 2 -42.39 26.31 -27.70
C HIS A 2 -42.56 24.85 -27.22
N ASP A 3 -41.98 23.96 -28.05
CA ASP A 3 -41.32 22.71 -27.68
C ASP A 3 -40.36 22.88 -26.49
N HIS A 4 -40.65 22.20 -25.38
CA HIS A 4 -39.64 21.87 -24.37
C HIS A 4 -39.52 20.36 -24.29
N GLN A 5 -38.80 19.82 -25.27
CA GLN A 5 -38.25 18.49 -25.25
C GLN A 5 -37.18 18.44 -24.16
N HIS A 6 -37.59 18.07 -22.95
CA HIS A 6 -36.65 17.69 -21.90
C HIS A 6 -35.86 16.49 -22.42
N ALA A 7 -34.62 16.78 -22.81
CA ALA A 7 -33.63 15.78 -23.14
C ALA A 7 -33.59 14.76 -21.99
N ALA A 8 -34.11 13.57 -22.25
CA ALA A 8 -33.89 12.41 -21.41
C ALA A 8 -32.37 12.26 -21.29
N ALA A 9 -31.84 12.59 -20.11
CA ALA A 9 -30.48 12.25 -19.75
C ALA A 9 -30.32 10.76 -19.99
N ALA A 10 -29.53 10.40 -21.00
CA ALA A 10 -29.22 9.03 -21.31
C ALA A 10 -28.85 8.31 -20.01
N PRO A 11 -29.39 7.11 -19.72
CA PRO A 11 -28.99 6.38 -18.53
C PRO A 11 -27.47 6.24 -18.62
N ALA A 12 -26.76 6.82 -17.66
CA ALA A 12 -25.32 6.71 -17.57
C ALA A 12 -25.02 5.22 -17.62
N ALA A 13 -24.54 4.74 -18.76
CA ALA A 13 -24.28 3.34 -18.97
C ALA A 13 -23.19 2.99 -17.96
N ARG A 14 -23.57 2.32 -16.88
CA ARG A 14 -22.64 1.78 -15.90
C ARG A 14 -21.95 0.62 -16.61
N THR A 15 -20.95 0.93 -17.43
CA THR A 15 -20.07 -0.04 -18.07
C THR A 15 -19.19 -0.62 -16.98
N VAL A 16 -19.78 -1.57 -16.25
CA VAL A 16 -19.07 -2.44 -15.33
C VAL A 16 -18.20 -3.35 -16.17
N TYR A 17 -16.89 -3.18 -16.10
CA TYR A 17 -15.93 -4.09 -16.72
C TYR A 17 -15.50 -5.10 -15.65
N SER A 18 -16.04 -6.31 -15.74
CA SER A 18 -15.64 -7.43 -14.90
C SER A 18 -15.01 -8.53 -15.76
N GLY A 19 -13.86 -9.04 -15.35
CA GLY A 19 -13.19 -10.12 -16.07
C GLY A 19 -12.30 -10.96 -15.18
N THR A 20 -12.19 -12.25 -15.52
CA THR A 20 -11.25 -13.18 -14.88
C THR A 20 -9.88 -13.06 -15.55
N PHE A 21 -8.89 -12.62 -14.81
CA PHE A 21 -7.52 -12.44 -15.31
C PHE A 21 -6.74 -13.76 -15.28
N TYR A 22 -6.76 -14.47 -14.15
CA TYR A 22 -6.12 -15.79 -14.00
C TYR A 22 -6.94 -16.73 -13.13
N ARG A 23 -6.97 -18.02 -13.47
CA ARG A 23 -7.44 -19.08 -12.56
C ARG A 23 -6.22 -19.61 -11.82
N LEU A 24 -6.12 -19.31 -10.52
CA LEU A 24 -4.99 -19.66 -9.67
C LEU A 24 -5.06 -21.11 -9.20
N ALA A 25 -6.25 -21.59 -8.80
CA ALA A 25 -6.45 -22.97 -8.41
C ALA A 25 -7.91 -23.40 -8.60
N THR A 26 -8.13 -24.66 -8.93
CA THR A 26 -9.45 -25.32 -8.90
C THR A 26 -9.35 -26.48 -7.92
N PHE A 27 -10.09 -26.41 -6.81
CA PHE A 27 -10.20 -27.48 -5.84
C PHE A 27 -11.64 -27.98 -5.80
N GLY A 28 -11.98 -28.90 -6.71
CA GLY A 28 -13.34 -29.44 -6.81
C GLY A 28 -14.36 -28.35 -7.15
N SER A 29 -15.11 -27.87 -6.15
CA SER A 29 -16.09 -26.79 -6.28
C SER A 29 -15.54 -25.38 -5.98
N LEU A 30 -14.35 -25.27 -5.40
CA LEU A 30 -13.71 -23.99 -5.10
C LEU A 30 -12.85 -23.56 -6.29
N GLU A 31 -13.36 -22.63 -7.10
CA GLU A 31 -12.58 -21.97 -8.15
C GLU A 31 -11.96 -20.69 -7.60
N LEU A 32 -10.64 -20.65 -7.57
CA LEU A 32 -9.85 -19.57 -7.01
C LEU A 32 -9.31 -18.78 -8.19
N SER A 33 -10.09 -17.77 -8.61
CA SER A 33 -9.78 -16.88 -9.73
C SER A 33 -9.36 -15.49 -9.26
N LEU A 34 -8.44 -14.89 -10.00
CA LEU A 34 -8.05 -13.49 -9.88
C LEU A 34 -8.96 -12.71 -10.82
N ASP A 35 -10.03 -12.15 -10.26
CA ASP A 35 -11.03 -11.39 -11.00
C ASP A 35 -10.84 -9.91 -10.74
N TYR A 36 -11.00 -9.08 -11.77
CA TYR A 36 -11.02 -7.63 -11.62
C TYR A 36 -12.45 -7.12 -11.78
N TYR A 37 -12.82 -6.14 -10.95
CA TYR A 37 -14.10 -5.46 -11.03
C TYR A 37 -13.89 -3.95 -11.11
N ILE A 38 -14.01 -3.42 -12.33
CA ILE A 38 -13.83 -1.99 -12.61
C ILE A 38 -15.21 -1.38 -12.78
N ASP A 39 -15.62 -0.66 -11.74
CA ASP A 39 -16.79 0.21 -11.73
C ASP A 39 -16.36 1.66 -11.49
N SER A 40 -17.30 2.60 -11.64
CA SER A 40 -17.04 4.03 -11.41
C SER A 40 -16.52 4.30 -10.00
N LEU A 41 -16.99 3.56 -8.99
CA LEU A 41 -16.49 3.63 -7.62
C LEU A 41 -15.02 3.20 -7.52
N THR A 42 -14.67 2.06 -8.13
CA THR A 42 -13.30 1.54 -8.18
C THR A 42 -12.37 2.55 -8.84
N LEU A 43 -12.79 3.20 -9.94
CA LEU A 43 -12.02 4.23 -10.62
C LEU A 43 -11.74 5.45 -9.74
N VAL A 44 -12.77 5.97 -9.07
CA VAL A 44 -12.60 7.13 -8.16
C VAL A 44 -11.65 6.78 -7.02
N MET A 45 -11.80 5.59 -6.41
CA MET A 45 -10.90 5.13 -5.36
C MET A 45 -9.47 4.91 -5.88
N PHE A 46 -9.31 4.31 -7.05
CA PHE A 46 -8.01 4.07 -7.67
C PHE A 46 -7.27 5.39 -7.94
N THR A 47 -7.95 6.38 -8.53
CA THR A 47 -7.37 7.71 -8.78
C THR A 47 -6.98 8.40 -7.48
N MET A 48 -7.85 8.36 -6.47
CA MET A 48 -7.60 8.97 -5.16
C MET A 48 -6.41 8.30 -4.44
N VAL A 49 -6.36 6.97 -4.41
CA VAL A 49 -5.26 6.20 -3.79
C VAL A 49 -3.95 6.47 -4.52
N THR A 50 -3.95 6.50 -5.86
CA THR A 50 -2.74 6.80 -6.64
C THR A 50 -2.24 8.23 -6.40
N PHE A 51 -3.16 9.18 -6.27
CA PHE A 51 -2.82 10.57 -5.94
C PHE A 51 -2.15 10.68 -4.56
N ILE A 52 -2.78 10.09 -3.53
CA ILE A 52 -2.21 10.06 -2.17
C ILE A 52 -0.87 9.32 -2.15
N ALA A 53 -0.78 8.15 -2.80
CA ALA A 53 0.46 7.40 -2.90
C ALA A 53 1.58 8.24 -3.51
N THR A 54 1.28 9.00 -4.57
CA THR A 54 2.25 9.91 -5.20
C THR A 54 2.70 11.01 -4.23
N CYS A 55 1.78 11.65 -3.52
CA CYS A 55 2.11 12.67 -2.51
C CYS A 55 2.98 12.09 -1.38
N ILE A 56 2.64 10.91 -0.88
CA ILE A 56 3.42 10.25 0.17
C ILE A 56 4.83 9.90 -0.32
N HIS A 57 4.99 9.46 -1.57
CA HIS A 57 6.31 9.19 -2.14
C HIS A 57 7.14 10.47 -2.27
N LEU A 58 6.55 11.57 -2.73
CA LEU A 58 7.23 12.88 -2.79
C LEU A 58 7.63 13.38 -1.40
N PHE A 59 6.73 13.26 -0.42
CA PHE A 59 7.02 13.60 0.97
C PHE A 59 8.12 12.71 1.57
N ALA A 60 8.06 11.41 1.31
CA ALA A 60 9.05 10.43 1.76
C ALA A 60 10.45 10.72 1.23
N ILE A 61 10.59 11.13 -0.03
CA ILE A 61 11.87 11.55 -0.63
C ILE A 61 12.43 12.76 0.11
N GLY A 62 11.59 13.75 0.42
CA GLY A 62 12.00 14.93 1.18
C GLY A 62 12.34 14.61 2.64
N TYR A 63 11.53 13.81 3.32
CA TYR A 63 11.72 13.45 4.73
C TYR A 63 12.97 12.59 4.95
N MET A 64 13.21 11.60 4.08
CA MET A 64 14.43 10.77 4.13
C MET A 64 15.63 11.38 3.41
N SER A 65 15.52 12.59 2.86
CA SER A 65 16.68 13.28 2.29
C SER A 65 17.75 13.58 3.34
N GLU A 66 17.36 13.74 4.61
CA GLU A 66 18.27 13.93 5.75
C GLU A 66 18.96 12.62 6.18
N GLU A 67 18.33 11.45 5.97
CA GLU A 67 18.91 10.11 6.17
C GLU A 67 19.74 9.61 4.96
N LEU A 68 19.75 10.35 3.84
CA LEU A 68 20.57 10.07 2.66
C LEU A 68 22.03 10.49 2.87
N THR A 69 22.28 11.36 3.86
CA THR A 69 23.62 11.79 4.25
C THR A 69 24.40 10.58 4.76
N GLU A 70 25.49 10.27 4.06
CA GLU A 70 26.41 9.13 4.21
C GLU A 70 27.04 8.97 5.62
N GLU A 71 26.70 9.86 6.54
CA GLU A 71 27.25 10.01 7.88
C GLU A 71 26.16 10.47 8.86
N TYR A 72 25.21 9.59 9.20
CA TYR A 72 24.36 9.81 10.38
C TYR A 72 25.08 9.31 11.62
N VAL A 73 25.67 10.25 12.37
CA VAL A 73 26.27 9.99 13.68
C VAL A 73 25.16 9.95 14.73
N ASP A 74 24.81 8.74 15.18
CA ASP A 74 23.92 8.55 16.32
C ASP A 74 24.52 9.15 17.60
N HIS A 75 23.92 10.23 18.12
CA HIS A 75 24.24 10.75 19.47
C HIS A 75 23.60 9.93 20.61
N HIS A 76 22.74 8.96 20.30
CA HIS A 76 22.00 8.15 21.29
C HIS A 76 22.47 6.70 21.40
N ALA A 77 23.42 6.26 20.56
CA ALA A 77 23.96 4.91 20.59
C ALA A 77 25.40 4.92 21.12
N HIS A 78 25.54 4.86 22.45
CA HIS A 78 26.84 4.59 23.06
C HIS A 78 27.18 3.11 22.89
N LEU A 79 28.08 2.79 21.97
CA LEU A 79 28.84 1.55 22.03
C LEU A 79 29.53 1.47 23.40
N ARG A 80 29.64 0.26 23.97
CA ARG A 80 30.33 0.00 25.25
C ARG A 80 31.81 0.45 25.28
N ASN A 81 32.34 0.89 24.13
CA ASN A 81 33.71 1.34 23.89
C ASN A 81 33.80 2.80 23.37
N GLY A 82 32.72 3.60 23.39
CA GLY A 82 32.78 5.05 23.13
C GLY A 82 32.98 5.53 21.69
N HIS A 83 32.93 4.66 20.67
CA HIS A 83 32.99 5.07 19.26
C HIS A 83 31.60 5.25 18.65
N HIS A 84 31.50 6.15 17.67
CA HIS A 84 30.29 6.43 16.89
C HIS A 84 30.10 5.39 15.79
N VAL A 85 28.88 4.87 15.64
CA VAL A 85 28.56 3.83 14.64
C VAL A 85 28.21 4.51 13.31
N HIS A 86 29.05 4.34 12.28
CA HIS A 86 28.67 4.63 10.90
C HIS A 86 27.83 3.48 10.33
N ARG A 87 26.68 3.79 9.71
CA ARG A 87 25.84 2.82 9.01
C ARG A 87 25.59 3.26 7.56
N PRO A 88 25.67 2.35 6.57
CA PRO A 88 25.33 2.66 5.19
C PRO A 88 23.82 2.91 5.03
N GLY A 89 23.46 3.88 4.19
CA GLY A 89 22.09 4.36 3.99
C GLY A 89 21.09 3.24 3.62
N ARG A 90 19.97 3.16 4.35
CA ARG A 90 18.88 2.17 4.16
C ARG A 90 17.71 2.72 3.34
N PHE A 91 17.90 3.81 2.61
CA PHE A 91 16.90 4.52 1.80
C PHE A 91 16.10 3.57 0.89
N TYR A 92 16.78 2.65 0.20
CA TYR A 92 16.15 1.68 -0.69
C TYR A 92 15.17 0.72 0.02
N ARG A 93 15.42 0.38 1.30
CA ARG A 93 14.54 -0.52 2.07
C ARG A 93 13.26 0.18 2.49
N PHE A 94 13.37 1.43 2.93
CA PHE A 94 12.21 2.25 3.28
C PHE A 94 11.30 2.47 2.06
N PHE A 95 11.89 2.87 0.93
CA PHE A 95 11.14 3.10 -0.30
C PHE A 95 10.51 1.81 -0.87
N ALA A 96 11.18 0.66 -0.75
CA ALA A 96 10.62 -0.63 -1.13
C ALA A 96 9.39 -1.01 -0.30
N PHE A 97 9.42 -0.81 1.03
CA PHE A 97 8.26 -1.06 1.89
C PHE A 97 7.13 -0.07 1.63
N LEU A 98 7.45 1.21 1.38
CA LEU A 98 6.46 2.22 1.02
C LEU A 98 5.74 1.90 -0.30
N SER A 99 6.51 1.47 -1.30
CA SER A 99 5.99 1.05 -2.61
C SER A 99 5.12 -0.20 -2.49
N LEU A 100 5.56 -1.18 -1.69
CA LEU A 100 4.82 -2.42 -1.43
C LEU A 100 3.48 -2.13 -0.71
N PHE A 101 3.45 -1.15 0.21
CA PHE A 101 2.24 -0.74 0.91
C PHE A 101 1.23 -0.12 -0.06
N CYS A 102 1.68 0.80 -0.91
CA CYS A 102 0.83 1.43 -1.91
C CYS A 102 0.32 0.41 -2.94
N PHE A 103 1.18 -0.53 -3.38
CA PHE A 103 0.81 -1.61 -4.27
C PHE A 103 -0.27 -2.51 -3.65
N SER A 104 -0.12 -2.84 -2.35
CA SER A 104 -1.13 -3.62 -1.62
C SER A 104 -2.49 -2.94 -1.58
N MET A 105 -2.50 -1.64 -1.29
CA MET A 105 -3.73 -0.86 -1.22
C MET A 105 -4.41 -0.74 -2.59
N LEU A 106 -3.62 -0.57 -3.65
CA LEU A 106 -4.12 -0.56 -5.03
C LEU A 106 -4.71 -1.92 -5.42
N GLY A 107 -4.04 -3.01 -5.05
CA GLY A 107 -4.50 -4.38 -5.27
C GLY A 107 -5.82 -4.70 -4.54
N LEU A 108 -6.01 -4.13 -3.35
CA LEU A 108 -7.26 -4.24 -2.58
C LEU A 108 -8.44 -3.58 -3.30
N VAL A 109 -8.22 -2.41 -3.91
CA VAL A 109 -9.24 -1.68 -4.67
C VAL A 109 -9.64 -2.43 -5.94
N LEU A 110 -8.69 -3.10 -6.59
CA LEU A 110 -8.94 -3.87 -7.82
C LEU A 110 -9.49 -5.28 -7.56
N ALA A 111 -9.58 -5.71 -6.31
CA ALA A 111 -9.98 -7.07 -5.97
C ALA A 111 -11.45 -7.33 -6.32
N GLY A 112 -11.69 -8.22 -7.29
CA GLY A 112 -13.03 -8.66 -7.68
C GLY A 112 -13.58 -9.81 -6.83
N ASN A 113 -12.74 -10.46 -6.01
CA ASN A 113 -13.11 -11.63 -5.20
C ASN A 113 -12.68 -11.51 -3.74
N ILE A 114 -13.44 -12.15 -2.84
CA ILE A 114 -13.14 -12.20 -1.40
C ILE A 114 -11.74 -12.78 -1.14
N PHE A 115 -11.33 -13.80 -1.89
CA PHE A 115 -10.00 -14.39 -1.75
C PHE A 115 -8.88 -13.40 -2.09
N GLN A 116 -9.05 -12.63 -3.17
CA GLN A 116 -8.08 -11.61 -3.56
C GLN A 116 -8.04 -10.48 -2.53
N VAL A 117 -9.20 -10.04 -2.02
CA VAL A 117 -9.28 -9.09 -0.90
C VAL A 117 -8.51 -9.63 0.31
N PHE A 118 -8.69 -10.90 0.69
CA PHE A 118 -8.00 -11.51 1.82
C PHE A 118 -6.47 -11.49 1.66
N ILE A 119 -5.94 -11.88 0.49
CA ILE A 119 -4.49 -11.83 0.24
C ILE A 119 -3.97 -10.40 0.34
N PHE A 120 -4.61 -9.45 -0.34
CA PHE A 120 -4.14 -8.07 -0.33
C PHE A 120 -4.34 -7.41 1.04
N TRP A 121 -5.33 -7.83 1.82
CA TRP A 121 -5.54 -7.38 3.19
C TRP A 121 -4.41 -7.84 4.11
N GLU A 122 -4.02 -9.12 4.04
CA GLU A 122 -2.85 -9.63 4.75
C GLU A 122 -1.55 -8.93 4.32
N LEU A 123 -1.40 -8.65 3.02
CA LEU A 123 -0.23 -7.93 2.49
C LEU A 123 -0.17 -6.49 3.01
N VAL A 124 -1.31 -5.80 3.18
CA VAL A 124 -1.37 -4.48 3.84
C VAL A 124 -0.88 -4.59 5.29
N GLY A 125 -1.31 -5.62 6.02
CA GLY A 125 -0.88 -5.88 7.40
C GLY A 125 0.62 -6.15 7.52
N ILE A 126 1.16 -7.03 6.66
CA ILE A 126 2.60 -7.34 6.58
C ILE A 126 3.41 -6.09 6.23
N CYS A 127 2.93 -5.28 5.28
CA CYS A 127 3.65 -4.09 4.87
C CYS A 127 3.65 -3.01 5.95
N SER A 128 2.54 -2.85 6.67
CA SER A 128 2.45 -1.98 7.86
C SER A 128 3.45 -2.41 8.94
N PHE A 129 3.55 -3.71 9.21
CA PHE A 129 4.54 -4.27 10.13
C PHE A 129 5.99 -3.94 9.71
N LEU A 130 6.32 -4.08 8.43
CA LEU A 130 7.65 -3.78 7.90
C LEU A 130 8.02 -2.29 7.95
N LEU A 131 7.05 -1.39 7.70
CA LEU A 131 7.23 0.06 7.79
C LEU A 131 7.43 0.53 9.24
N ILE A 132 6.60 0.09 10.17
CA ILE A 132 6.73 0.43 11.61
C ILE A 132 7.99 -0.21 12.19
N GLY A 133 8.31 -1.43 11.75
CA GLY A 133 9.49 -2.18 12.14
C GLY A 133 10.80 -1.69 11.51
N PHE A 134 10.79 -0.64 10.69
CA PHE A 134 12.01 -0.13 10.04
C PHE A 134 13.08 0.25 11.08
N TYR A 135 12.72 0.86 12.21
CA TYR A 135 13.66 1.16 13.29
C TYR A 135 13.85 -0.01 14.27
N THR A 136 14.37 -1.13 13.77
CA THR A 136 14.64 -2.36 14.56
C THR A 136 15.56 -2.16 15.76
N GLU A 137 16.39 -1.11 15.77
CA GLU A 137 17.31 -0.81 16.87
C GLU A 137 16.62 -0.34 18.15
N ARG A 138 15.40 0.19 18.07
CA ARG A 138 14.60 0.54 19.25
C ARG A 138 13.67 -0.63 19.57
N LYS A 139 13.92 -1.31 20.70
CA LYS A 139 13.03 -2.37 21.26
C LYS A 139 11.55 -1.94 21.31
N SER A 140 11.30 -0.65 21.54
CA SER A 140 9.96 -0.04 21.53
C SER A 140 9.27 -0.12 20.16
N ALA A 141 9.98 0.13 19.05
CA ALA A 141 9.41 0.10 17.70
C ALA A 141 9.07 -1.33 17.26
N SER A 142 9.93 -2.30 17.58
CA SER A 142 9.66 -3.71 17.26
C SER A 142 8.50 -4.31 18.07
N THR A 143 8.33 -3.88 19.33
CA THR A 143 7.18 -4.29 20.16
C THR A 143 5.88 -3.63 19.69
N ALA A 144 5.93 -2.37 19.24
CA ALA A 144 4.79 -1.68 18.65
C ALA A 144 4.35 -2.32 17.32
N ALA A 145 5.29 -2.69 16.46
CA ALA A 145 5.00 -3.41 15.22
C ALA A 145 4.36 -4.78 15.50
N ASN A 146 4.91 -5.56 16.44
CA ASN A 146 4.31 -6.85 16.84
C ASN A 146 2.89 -6.67 17.40
N LYS A 147 2.66 -5.64 18.24
CA LYS A 147 1.32 -5.34 18.76
C LYS A 147 0.35 -4.92 17.67
N ALA A 148 0.79 -4.12 16.69
CA ALA A 148 -0.03 -3.69 15.57
C ALA A 148 -0.40 -4.86 14.66
N PHE A 149 0.52 -5.80 14.43
CA PHE A 149 0.25 -7.01 13.65
C PHE A 149 -0.73 -7.96 14.35
N ILE A 150 -0.59 -8.16 15.68
CA ILE A 150 -1.51 -9.03 16.44
C ILE A 150 -2.93 -8.46 16.52
N MET A 151 -3.09 -7.13 16.44
CA MET A 151 -4.38 -6.46 16.52
C MET A 151 -5.12 -6.39 15.18
N ASN A 152 -4.43 -6.64 14.06
CA ASN A 152 -5.02 -6.69 12.72
C ASN A 152 -5.70 -8.03 12.49
#